data_AF-A0A6I0NXA3-F1
#
_entry.id   AF-A0A6I0NXA3-F1
#
_cell.length_a   1.000
_cell.length_b   1.000
_cell.length_c   1.000
_cell.angle_alpha   90.00
_cell.angle_beta   90.00
_cell.angle_gamma   90.00
#
_symmetry.space_group_name_H-M   'P 1'
#
loop_
_entity.id
_entity.type
_entity.pdbx_description
1 polymer ?
#
loop_
_entity_poly.entity_id
_entity_poly.type
_entity_poly.pdbx_seq_one_letter_code
_entity_poly.pdbx_strand_id
1 'polypeptide(L)'
;MSLIKCQNCGNLISDKASVCPKCNTSAKNNNTQGVLKTKSEVEPTPLPITHKQVNYNNKTSTKRSYIVISFILSLAIIGYFLFYFLYKGNNEINKDTSSIKIENDNTIKEEVANTVNTETICPEPRCGGREVTNVVAVASHTLESQGSNTYQAANMLDDNYNTAWATHFTGENITLAFLMNSNNLYKMSISNGYGKTSELFEKNSRAKDIRIYINGKFICDEELSDLWIPHYITFDKEYNNVTEVKIVISSVYKGSKYNDLCISEVSFFEKENN
;
A
#
# COMPACT_ATOMS: atom_id res chain seq x y z
N MET A 1 -38.23 -14.16 24.29
CA MET A 1 -36.80 -14.48 24.05
C MET A 1 -36.01 -13.52 24.90
N SER A 2 -35.17 -14.03 25.80
CA SER A 2 -34.40 -13.17 26.70
C SER A 2 -33.02 -12.92 26.12
N LEU A 3 -32.50 -11.70 26.28
CA LEU A 3 -31.16 -11.33 25.86
C LEU A 3 -30.20 -11.47 27.05
N ILE A 4 -29.06 -12.11 26.81
CA ILE A 4 -27.96 -12.25 27.76
C ILE A 4 -26.73 -11.52 27.22
N LYS A 5 -25.83 -11.10 28.12
CA LYS A 5 -24.58 -10.44 27.74
C LYS A 5 -23.50 -11.48 27.46
N CYS A 6 -22.85 -11.41 26.29
CA CYS A 6 -21.71 -12.26 25.95
C CYS A 6 -20.56 -12.00 26.93
N GLN A 7 -20.00 -13.07 27.50
CA GLN A 7 -18.90 -12.98 28.48
C GLN A 7 -17.57 -12.54 27.85
N ASN A 8 -17.38 -12.69 26.54
CA ASN A 8 -16.14 -12.33 25.87
C ASN A 8 -16.13 -10.86 25.37
N CYS A 9 -17.18 -10.41 24.68
CA CYS A 9 -17.20 -9.08 24.05
C CYS A 9 -18.29 -8.13 24.59
N GLY A 10 -19.10 -8.59 25.54
CA GLY A 10 -20.16 -7.78 26.14
C GLY A 10 -21.39 -7.55 25.26
N ASN A 11 -21.47 -8.12 24.05
CA ASN A 11 -22.62 -7.96 23.15
C ASN A 11 -23.87 -8.68 23.69
N LEU A 12 -25.04 -8.08 23.50
CA LEU A 12 -26.32 -8.76 23.82
C LEU A 12 -26.61 -9.83 22.78
N ILE A 13 -26.86 -11.06 23.24
CA ILE A 13 -27.16 -12.23 22.40
C ILE A 13 -28.38 -12.96 22.95
N SER A 14 -29.06 -13.73 22.11
CA SER A 14 -30.15 -14.60 22.54
C SER A 14 -29.67 -15.66 23.53
N ASP A 15 -30.46 -15.94 24.56
CA ASP A 15 -30.23 -17.02 25.54
C ASP A 15 -30.13 -18.43 24.91
N LYS A 16 -30.60 -18.58 23.67
CA LYS A 16 -30.52 -19.79 22.84
C LYS A 16 -29.32 -19.83 21.87
N ALA A 17 -28.56 -18.75 21.73
CA ALA A 17 -27.40 -18.73 20.83
C ALA A 17 -26.30 -19.68 21.34
N SER A 18 -25.77 -20.54 20.48
CA SER A 18 -24.60 -21.37 20.78
C SER A 18 -23.29 -20.59 20.68
N VAL A 19 -23.26 -19.57 19.82
CA VAL A 19 -22.08 -18.75 19.51
C VAL A 19 -22.46 -17.28 19.41
N CYS A 20 -21.60 -16.38 19.92
CA CYS A 20 -21.81 -14.95 19.79
C CYS A 20 -21.52 -14.47 18.36
N PRO A 21 -22.45 -13.78 17.67
CA PRO A 21 -22.25 -13.32 16.29
C PRO A 21 -21.17 -12.24 16.13
N LYS A 22 -20.80 -11.55 17.23
CA LYS A 22 -19.83 -10.46 17.19
C LYS A 22 -18.38 -10.92 17.36
N CYS A 23 -18.15 -11.93 18.22
CA CYS A 23 -16.79 -12.39 18.58
C CYS A 23 -16.56 -13.88 18.38
N ASN A 24 -17.53 -14.58 17.79
CA ASN A 24 -17.49 -15.99 17.41
C ASN A 24 -17.11 -16.97 18.54
N THR A 25 -17.35 -16.58 19.80
CA THR A 25 -17.01 -17.36 21.00
C THR A 25 -18.24 -18.03 21.58
N SER A 26 -18.08 -19.23 22.13
CA SER A 26 -19.17 -20.03 22.71
C SER A 26 -19.90 -19.26 23.81
N ALA A 27 -21.23 -19.20 23.74
CA ALA A 27 -22.07 -18.40 24.63
C ALA A 27 -22.19 -18.98 26.06
N LYS A 28 -21.60 -20.16 26.34
CA LYS A 28 -21.71 -20.87 27.62
C LYS A 28 -20.40 -21.56 27.98
N ASN A 29 -19.66 -21.00 28.94
CA ASN A 29 -18.65 -21.70 29.71
C ASN A 29 -19.18 -21.81 31.15
N ASN A 30 -19.61 -23.00 31.58
CA ASN A 30 -20.07 -23.23 32.95
C ASN A 30 -18.92 -23.80 33.79
N ASN A 31 -18.46 -23.04 34.78
CA ASN A 31 -17.76 -23.57 35.95
C ASN A 31 -18.52 -23.16 37.22
N THR A 32 -18.50 -24.05 38.23
CA THR A 32 -19.15 -24.01 39.58
C THR A 32 -20.66 -24.27 39.60
N GLN A 33 -21.27 -25.08 40.50
CA GLN A 33 -20.84 -25.84 41.68
C GLN A 33 -22.00 -26.80 42.10
N GLY A 34 -21.67 -27.97 42.65
CA GLY A 34 -22.30 -28.63 43.82
C GLY A 34 -23.83 -28.86 43.99
N VAL A 35 -24.12 -30.11 44.42
CA VAL A 35 -25.21 -30.58 45.34
C VAL A 35 -26.64 -30.67 44.73
N LEU A 36 -27.45 -31.75 44.73
CA LEU A 36 -27.80 -32.81 45.70
C LEU A 36 -28.37 -34.09 45.01
N LYS A 37 -27.89 -35.25 45.49
CA LYS A 37 -28.48 -36.61 45.65
C LYS A 37 -29.79 -37.01 44.92
N THR A 38 -29.76 -38.17 44.23
CA THR A 38 -30.33 -39.46 44.71
C THR A 38 -29.81 -40.67 43.91
N LYS A 39 -29.83 -41.84 44.57
CA LYS A 39 -29.10 -43.11 44.37
C LYS A 39 -29.55 -43.97 43.18
N SER A 40 -28.62 -44.65 42.51
CA SER A 40 -28.45 -46.12 42.55
C SER A 40 -27.29 -46.62 41.66
N GLU A 41 -26.31 -47.17 42.37
CA GLU A 41 -25.27 -48.19 42.12
C GLU A 41 -25.34 -49.08 40.86
N VAL A 42 -24.26 -49.07 40.05
CA VAL A 42 -23.55 -50.25 39.50
C VAL A 42 -22.05 -49.90 39.29
N GLU A 43 -21.15 -50.73 39.79
CA GLU A 43 -19.67 -50.65 39.79
C GLU A 43 -19.04 -51.03 38.42
N PRO A 44 -17.79 -50.59 38.07
CA PRO A 44 -17.32 -50.61 36.68
C PRO A 44 -16.39 -51.78 36.32
N THR A 45 -16.51 -52.26 35.08
CA THR A 45 -15.53 -53.14 34.42
C THR A 45 -14.70 -52.32 33.40
N PRO A 46 -13.36 -52.28 33.48
CA PRO A 46 -12.54 -51.56 32.51
C PRO A 46 -12.07 -52.48 31.37
N LEU A 47 -12.21 -52.03 30.12
CA LEU A 47 -11.60 -52.64 28.91
C LEU A 47 -11.02 -51.54 27.98
N PRO A 48 -10.03 -51.87 27.13
CA PRO A 48 -8.75 -51.17 27.08
C PRO A 48 -8.64 -50.06 26.01
N ILE A 49 -7.68 -49.16 26.24
CA ILE A 49 -7.22 -48.13 25.29
C ILE A 49 -6.32 -48.78 24.24
N THR A 50 -6.77 -48.81 23.00
CA THR A 50 -5.96 -49.24 21.85
C THR A 50 -5.26 -48.03 21.24
N HIS A 51 -3.97 -47.84 21.54
CA HIS A 51 -3.13 -46.89 20.80
C HIS A 51 -2.79 -47.48 19.42
N LYS A 52 -3.37 -46.94 18.35
CA LYS A 52 -2.83 -47.15 16.98
C LYS A 52 -1.62 -46.25 16.79
N GLN A 53 -0.44 -46.85 16.78
CA GLN A 53 0.78 -46.25 16.26
C GLN A 53 0.66 -46.16 14.73
N VAL A 54 0.74 -44.96 14.17
CA VAL A 54 0.92 -44.76 12.72
C VAL A 54 2.40 -44.57 12.48
N ASN A 55 3.03 -45.59 11.89
CA ASN A 55 4.36 -45.52 11.30
C ASN A 55 4.34 -44.60 10.08
N TYR A 56 5.06 -43.48 10.13
CA TYR A 56 5.36 -42.68 8.94
C TYR A 56 6.66 -43.21 8.32
N ASN A 57 6.51 -44.02 7.27
CA ASN A 57 7.62 -44.44 6.43
C ASN A 57 8.17 -43.23 5.67
N ASN A 58 9.43 -42.89 5.91
CA ASN A 58 10.15 -41.87 5.15
C ASN A 58 10.40 -42.37 3.73
N LYS A 59 9.51 -42.00 2.80
CA LYS A 59 9.72 -42.16 1.36
C LYS A 59 10.57 -40.99 0.86
N THR A 60 11.87 -41.20 0.71
CA THR A 60 12.80 -40.23 0.09
C THR A 60 12.35 -39.96 -1.35
N SER A 61 11.77 -38.77 -1.53
CA SER A 61 11.19 -38.31 -2.79
C SER A 61 12.28 -37.81 -3.74
N THR A 62 12.29 -38.39 -4.94
CA THR A 62 13.07 -38.05 -6.15
C THR A 62 12.92 -36.60 -6.66
N LYS A 63 12.28 -35.69 -5.90
CA LYS A 63 12.06 -34.29 -6.26
C LYS A 63 13.29 -33.38 -6.11
N ARG A 64 14.28 -33.74 -5.28
CA ARG A 64 15.49 -32.91 -5.09
C ARG A 64 16.41 -32.89 -6.33
N SER A 65 16.41 -33.95 -7.14
CA SER A 65 17.26 -34.02 -8.34
C SER A 65 16.76 -33.14 -9.49
N TYR A 66 15.44 -32.99 -9.65
CA TYR A 66 14.86 -32.14 -10.70
C TYR A 66 15.10 -30.65 -10.46
N ILE A 67 15.13 -30.22 -9.20
CA ILE A 67 15.42 -28.81 -8.85
C ILE A 67 16.85 -28.46 -9.24
N VAL A 68 17.81 -29.35 -8.96
CA VAL A 68 19.23 -29.11 -9.31
C VAL A 68 19.44 -29.11 -10.82
N ILE A 69 18.80 -30.04 -11.55
CA ILE A 69 18.90 -30.09 -13.02
C ILE A 69 18.25 -28.86 -13.67
N SER A 70 17.10 -28.41 -13.16
CA SER A 70 16.44 -27.19 -13.65
C SER A 70 17.29 -25.94 -13.41
N PHE A 71 17.98 -25.85 -12.28
CA PHE A 71 18.84 -24.72 -11.97
C PHE A 71 20.06 -24.65 -12.91
N ILE A 72 20.68 -25.81 -13.20
CA ILE A 72 21.80 -25.90 -14.13
C ILE A 72 21.39 -25.49 -15.55
N LEU A 73 20.21 -25.93 -16.01
CA LEU A 73 19.70 -25.53 -17.33
C LEU A 73 19.40 -24.03 -17.41
N SER A 74 18.86 -23.43 -16.33
CA SER A 74 18.61 -21.98 -16.30
C SER A 74 19.90 -21.16 -16.35
N LEU A 75 20.95 -21.58 -15.63
CA LEU A 75 22.25 -20.90 -15.64
C LEU A 75 22.94 -21.01 -17.01
N ALA A 76 22.79 -22.15 -17.71
CA ALA A 76 23.31 -22.31 -19.06
C ALA A 76 22.60 -21.39 -20.07
N ILE A 77 21.28 -21.21 -19.97
CA ILE A 77 20.50 -20.31 -20.84
C ILE A 77 20.89 -18.85 -20.57
N ILE A 78 21.02 -18.46 -19.30
CA ILE A 78 21.44 -17.10 -18.92
C ILE A 78 22.87 -16.81 -19.40
N GLY A 79 23.78 -17.76 -19.24
CA GLY A 79 25.15 -17.65 -19.74
C GLY A 79 25.20 -17.53 -21.27
N TYR A 80 24.38 -18.29 -22.00
CA TYR A 80 24.28 -18.19 -23.45
C TYR A 80 23.71 -16.84 -23.90
N PHE A 81 22.68 -16.31 -23.22
CA PHE A 81 22.12 -15.00 -23.51
C PHE A 81 23.11 -13.85 -23.25
N LEU A 82 23.84 -13.89 -22.13
CA LEU A 82 24.87 -12.91 -21.83
C LEU A 82 26.02 -12.98 -22.83
N PHE A 83 26.45 -14.18 -23.20
CA PHE A 83 27.48 -14.37 -24.23
C PHE A 83 27.02 -13.84 -25.59
N TYR A 84 25.78 -14.11 -26.00
CA TYR A 84 25.20 -13.58 -27.24
C TYR A 84 25.13 -12.04 -27.24
N PHE A 85 24.74 -11.44 -26.11
CA PHE A 85 24.63 -9.98 -25.98
C PHE A 85 26.00 -9.28 -26.00
N LEU A 86 27.01 -9.86 -25.33
CA LEU A 86 28.39 -9.37 -25.39
C LEU A 86 29.03 -9.58 -26.77
N TYR A 87 28.69 -10.66 -27.47
CA TYR A 87 29.18 -10.94 -28.82
C TYR A 87 28.54 -10.03 -29.88
N LYS A 88 27.28 -9.60 -29.66
CA LYS A 88 26.57 -8.69 -30.57
C LYS A 88 26.86 -7.20 -30.31
N GLY A 89 27.36 -6.86 -29.12
CA GLY A 89 27.62 -5.48 -28.71
C GLY A 89 28.82 -4.76 -29.34
N ASN A 90 29.48 -5.33 -30.36
CA ASN A 90 30.71 -4.75 -30.91
C ASN A 90 30.70 -4.42 -32.41
N ASN A 91 29.54 -4.40 -33.07
CA ASN A 91 29.42 -3.91 -34.44
C ASN A 91 28.16 -3.07 -34.61
N GLU A 92 28.29 -1.75 -34.41
CA GLU A 92 27.60 -0.67 -35.13
C GLU A 92 27.83 0.68 -34.40
N ILE A 93 29.05 1.21 -34.50
CA ILE A 93 29.27 2.65 -34.44
C ILE A 93 30.10 2.97 -35.68
N ASN A 94 29.42 3.38 -36.75
CA ASN A 94 29.87 4.38 -37.72
C ASN A 94 28.99 4.29 -38.98
N LYS A 95 28.12 5.29 -39.12
CA LYS A 95 27.80 6.05 -40.35
C LYS A 95 26.39 6.60 -40.24
N ASP A 96 26.28 7.91 -40.04
CA ASP A 96 25.85 8.79 -41.13
C ASP A 96 25.76 10.24 -40.64
N THR A 97 26.85 10.98 -40.85
CA THR A 97 26.81 12.44 -40.96
C THR A 97 26.32 12.76 -42.38
N SER A 98 25.02 12.98 -42.53
CA SER A 98 24.45 13.51 -43.78
C SER A 98 24.42 15.03 -43.72
N SER A 99 25.18 15.63 -44.64
CA SER A 99 25.36 17.05 -44.84
C SER A 99 24.09 17.73 -45.35
N ILE A 100 23.57 18.69 -44.58
CA ILE A 100 22.60 19.67 -45.08
C ILE A 100 23.40 20.74 -45.84
N LYS A 101 23.24 20.76 -47.16
CA LYS A 101 23.63 21.89 -48.01
C LYS A 101 22.62 23.02 -47.76
N ILE A 102 23.06 24.10 -47.14
CA ILE A 102 22.28 25.34 -47.06
C ILE A 102 22.70 26.21 -48.23
N GLU A 103 21.75 26.43 -49.13
CA GLU A 103 21.82 27.40 -50.22
C GLU A 103 21.74 28.82 -49.63
N ASN A 104 22.61 29.70 -50.10
CA ASN A 104 22.66 31.10 -49.69
C ASN A 104 21.37 31.82 -50.08
N ASP A 105 20.67 32.38 -49.09
CA ASP A 105 19.91 33.61 -49.29
C ASP A 105 20.23 34.59 -48.16
N ASN A 106 20.91 35.67 -48.56
CA ASN A 106 21.30 36.76 -47.69
C ASN A 106 20.17 37.78 -47.69
N THR A 107 19.35 37.85 -46.63
CA THR A 107 18.76 39.14 -46.26
C THR A 107 18.20 39.19 -44.83
N ILE A 108 18.76 40.14 -44.07
CA ILE A 108 18.13 40.98 -43.02
C ILE A 108 18.29 40.56 -41.54
N LYS A 109 19.35 41.15 -40.98
CA LYS A 109 19.44 42.03 -39.79
C LYS A 109 19.20 41.45 -38.38
N GLU A 110 20.29 41.58 -37.61
CA GLU A 110 20.35 42.08 -36.23
C GLU A 110 19.42 41.43 -35.21
N GLU A 111 19.96 40.46 -34.46
CA GLU A 111 19.87 40.34 -32.99
C GLU A 111 20.33 38.94 -32.56
N VAL A 112 21.63 38.63 -32.63
CA VAL A 112 22.18 37.45 -31.94
C VAL A 112 23.55 37.80 -31.37
N ALA A 113 23.54 38.62 -30.33
CA ALA A 113 24.56 38.64 -29.31
C ALA A 113 23.83 38.53 -27.98
N ASN A 114 23.76 37.32 -27.42
CA ASN A 114 23.94 37.05 -25.99
C ASN A 114 23.72 35.56 -25.69
N THR A 115 24.85 34.89 -25.37
CA THR A 115 24.99 33.85 -24.34
C THR A 115 23.92 32.77 -24.24
N VAL A 116 24.18 31.64 -24.91
CA VAL A 116 23.64 30.33 -24.51
C VAL A 116 24.49 29.80 -23.35
N ASN A 117 24.15 30.23 -22.13
CA ASN A 117 24.46 29.49 -20.92
C ASN A 117 23.38 28.41 -20.78
N THR A 118 23.63 27.21 -21.29
CA THR A 118 22.80 26.04 -20.93
C THR A 118 23.26 25.49 -19.59
N GLU A 119 22.96 26.23 -18.52
CA GLU A 119 22.68 25.58 -17.25
C GLU A 119 21.35 24.86 -17.40
N THR A 120 21.33 23.56 -17.14
CA THR A 120 20.10 22.79 -17.08
C THR A 120 19.37 23.18 -15.80
N ILE A 121 18.60 24.27 -15.85
CA ILE A 121 17.74 24.70 -14.75
C ILE A 121 16.68 23.62 -14.58
N CYS A 122 16.75 22.86 -13.47
CA CYS A 122 15.61 22.08 -13.00
C CYS A 122 14.54 23.08 -12.55
N PRO A 123 13.38 23.17 -13.21
CA PRO A 123 12.33 24.07 -12.75
C PRO A 123 11.80 23.59 -11.40
N GLU A 124 11.73 24.49 -10.43
CA GLU A 124 11.11 24.23 -9.12
C GLU A 124 9.63 23.83 -9.29
N PRO A 125 9.17 22.67 -8.76
CA PRO A 125 10.02 21.54 -8.46
C PRO A 125 9.39 20.18 -8.77
N ARG A 126 10.11 19.45 -9.62
CA ARG A 126 10.56 18.11 -9.23
C ARG A 126 11.75 18.14 -8.23
N CYS A 127 12.34 19.33 -7.96
CA CYS A 127 13.61 19.54 -7.23
C CYS A 127 13.58 20.69 -6.19
N GLY A 128 12.59 20.76 -5.32
CA GLY A 128 12.40 21.93 -4.45
C GLY A 128 11.21 21.83 -3.50
N GLY A 129 11.33 22.58 -2.42
CA GLY A 129 10.56 22.48 -1.21
C GLY A 129 11.15 21.48 -0.21
N ARG A 130 11.18 21.86 1.06
CA ARG A 130 11.66 21.03 2.16
C ARG A 130 10.54 20.12 2.63
N GLU A 131 10.77 18.81 2.66
CA GLU A 131 9.77 17.87 3.18
C GLU A 131 9.45 18.16 4.65
N VAL A 132 8.16 18.14 4.99
CA VAL A 132 7.67 18.28 6.35
C VAL A 132 7.90 16.97 7.08
N THR A 133 8.69 17.02 8.15
CA THR A 133 8.98 15.85 8.98
C THR A 133 8.05 15.79 10.20
N ASN A 134 8.06 14.65 10.90
CA ASN A 134 7.23 14.40 12.10
C ASN A 134 5.72 14.50 11.84
N VAL A 135 5.29 14.08 10.65
CA VAL A 135 3.87 13.96 10.31
C VAL A 135 3.31 12.71 10.98
N VAL A 136 2.08 12.78 11.49
CA VAL A 136 1.35 11.64 12.04
C VAL A 136 0.08 11.42 11.24
N ALA A 137 -0.09 10.23 10.68
CA ALA A 137 -1.29 9.85 9.93
C ALA A 137 -2.35 9.17 10.83
N VAL A 138 -3.60 9.54 10.63
CA VAL A 138 -4.79 8.92 11.23
C VAL A 138 -5.80 8.64 10.12
N ALA A 139 -6.37 7.45 10.09
CA ALA A 139 -7.39 7.07 9.13
C ALA A 139 -8.71 6.74 9.85
N SER A 140 -9.85 7.03 9.22
CA SER A 140 -11.16 6.69 9.79
C SER A 140 -11.37 5.18 9.90
N HIS A 141 -10.79 4.42 8.97
CA HIS A 141 -10.82 2.96 8.94
C HIS A 141 -9.46 2.43 8.47
N THR A 142 -9.15 1.20 8.85
CA THR A 142 -7.89 0.53 8.54
C THR A 142 -8.13 -0.97 8.54
N LEU A 143 -7.55 -1.68 7.57
CA LEU A 143 -7.56 -3.14 7.55
C LEU A 143 -6.66 -3.71 8.64
N GLU A 144 -7.09 -4.82 9.21
CA GLU A 144 -6.25 -5.63 10.07
C GLU A 144 -5.05 -6.17 9.31
N SER A 145 -3.91 -6.27 9.99
CA SER A 145 -2.70 -6.84 9.39
C SER A 145 -2.94 -8.28 8.93
N GLN A 146 -2.37 -8.67 7.79
CA GLN A 146 -2.54 -9.99 7.21
C GLN A 146 -1.20 -10.62 6.85
N GLY A 147 -0.90 -11.76 7.47
CA GLY A 147 0.37 -12.45 7.30
C GLY A 147 1.53 -11.55 7.72
N SER A 148 2.42 -11.22 6.79
CA SER A 148 3.55 -10.30 7.00
C SER A 148 3.25 -8.85 6.62
N ASN A 149 2.05 -8.53 6.11
CA ASN A 149 1.71 -7.18 5.69
C ASN A 149 0.95 -6.46 6.81
N THR A 150 1.32 -5.21 7.05
CA THR A 150 0.56 -4.26 7.87
C THR A 150 -0.17 -3.29 6.95
N TYR A 151 -1.25 -2.66 7.45
CA TYR A 151 -2.04 -1.69 6.68
C TYR A 151 -2.36 -0.41 7.45
N GLN A 152 -1.64 -0.16 8.55
CA GLN A 152 -1.81 1.00 9.40
C GLN A 152 -1.58 2.32 8.66
N ALA A 153 -2.22 3.39 9.12
CA ALA A 153 -2.09 4.71 8.49
C ALA A 153 -0.64 5.22 8.41
N ALA A 154 0.20 4.81 9.36
CA ALA A 154 1.63 5.13 9.39
C ALA A 154 2.41 4.59 8.18
N ASN A 155 1.90 3.58 7.48
CA ASN A 155 2.51 3.08 6.26
C ASN A 155 2.44 4.10 5.11
N MET A 156 1.65 5.17 5.21
CA MET A 156 1.66 6.26 4.21
C MET A 156 2.82 7.24 4.40
N LEU A 157 3.63 7.06 5.45
CA LEU A 157 4.66 8.01 5.88
C LEU A 157 5.97 7.26 6.21
N ASP A 158 6.16 6.04 5.69
CA ASP A 158 7.28 5.16 6.04
C ASP A 158 8.38 5.13 4.97
N ASP A 159 8.26 5.96 3.93
CA ASP A 159 9.17 6.07 2.79
C ASP A 159 9.38 4.74 2.05
N ASN A 160 8.43 3.81 2.17
CA ASN A 160 8.49 2.49 1.58
C ASN A 160 7.26 2.20 0.72
N TYR A 161 7.40 2.50 -0.57
CA TYR A 161 6.42 2.18 -1.62
C TYR A 161 5.98 0.71 -1.71
N ASN A 162 6.62 -0.23 -0.99
CA ASN A 162 6.19 -1.63 -0.88
C ASN A 162 5.22 -1.91 0.26
N THR A 163 4.93 -0.94 1.12
CA THR A 163 3.86 -0.96 2.12
C THR A 163 2.71 -0.08 1.62
N ALA A 164 1.57 -0.16 2.30
CA ALA A 164 0.46 0.75 2.06
C ALA A 164 -0.40 0.82 3.30
N TRP A 165 -1.07 1.96 3.50
CA TRP A 165 -2.31 1.96 4.25
C TRP A 165 -3.42 1.34 3.39
N ALA A 166 -4.33 0.59 4.02
CA ALA A 166 -5.47 0.03 3.32
C ALA A 166 -6.74 0.02 4.17
N THR A 167 -7.89 0.15 3.52
CA THR A 167 -9.23 0.01 4.11
C THR A 167 -10.18 -0.63 3.10
N HIS A 168 -11.26 -1.26 3.55
CA HIS A 168 -12.38 -1.55 2.64
C HIS A 168 -13.08 -0.25 2.23
N PHE A 169 -13.36 -0.10 0.93
CA PHE A 169 -14.22 0.98 0.44
C PHE A 169 -15.63 0.45 0.15
N THR A 170 -16.61 0.93 0.92
CA THR A 170 -18.02 0.50 0.85
C THR A 170 -18.94 1.53 0.20
N GLY A 171 -18.38 2.62 -0.34
CA GLY A 171 -19.12 3.76 -0.89
C GLY A 171 -19.36 4.90 0.11
N GLU A 172 -18.97 4.73 1.37
CA GLU A 172 -18.92 5.80 2.35
C GLU A 172 -17.61 6.58 2.26
N ASN A 173 -17.66 7.87 2.63
CA ASN A 173 -16.48 8.73 2.63
C ASN A 173 -15.43 8.20 3.62
N ILE A 174 -14.19 8.07 3.14
CA ILE A 174 -13.05 7.76 3.99
C ILE A 174 -12.29 9.05 4.31
N THR A 175 -11.84 9.20 5.56
CA THR A 175 -11.08 10.39 5.99
C THR A 175 -9.68 9.98 6.41
N LEU A 176 -8.69 10.71 5.91
CA LEU A 176 -7.29 10.67 6.33
C LEU A 176 -6.95 12.02 6.94
N ALA A 177 -6.33 12.03 8.12
CA ALA A 177 -5.85 13.22 8.78
C ALA A 177 -4.35 13.09 9.00
N PHE A 178 -3.60 14.13 8.61
CA PHE A 178 -2.16 14.23 8.74
C PHE A 178 -1.87 15.38 9.69
N LEU A 179 -1.43 15.04 10.90
CA LEU A 179 -1.07 16.00 11.93
C LEU A 179 0.39 16.39 11.74
N MET A 180 0.68 17.68 11.75
CA MET A 180 2.02 18.20 11.50
C MET A 180 2.24 19.54 12.19
N ASN A 181 3.44 20.09 12.06
CA ASN A 181 3.71 21.49 12.35
C ASN A 181 4.47 22.06 11.16
N SER A 182 3.76 22.83 10.32
CA SER A 182 4.35 23.44 9.13
C SER A 182 4.04 24.92 9.04
N ASN A 183 5.06 25.71 8.67
CA ASN A 183 5.00 27.17 8.58
C ASN A 183 5.26 27.72 7.18
N ASN A 184 5.14 26.89 6.15
CA ASN A 184 5.17 27.34 4.76
C ASN A 184 4.64 26.27 3.78
N LEU A 185 3.61 25.52 4.16
CA LEU A 185 3.13 24.37 3.39
C LEU A 185 2.57 24.83 2.04
N TYR A 186 3.10 24.30 0.93
CA TYR A 186 2.67 24.73 -0.42
C TYR A 186 2.39 23.58 -1.37
N LYS A 187 2.83 22.37 -1.05
CA LYS A 187 2.69 21.21 -1.93
C LYS A 187 2.55 19.93 -1.12
N MET A 188 1.86 18.96 -1.69
CA MET A 188 1.86 17.58 -1.23
C MET A 188 1.99 16.61 -2.41
N SER A 189 2.32 15.35 -2.12
CA SER A 189 2.25 14.27 -3.09
C SER A 189 1.56 13.06 -2.51
N ILE A 190 0.84 12.31 -3.35
CA ILE A 190 0.18 11.07 -2.98
C ILE A 190 0.60 9.98 -3.97
N SER A 191 1.15 8.90 -3.45
CA SER A 191 1.40 7.67 -4.20
C SER A 191 0.22 6.73 -4.02
N ASN A 192 -0.74 6.88 -4.93
CA ASN A 192 -2.03 6.22 -4.88
C ASN A 192 -1.93 4.72 -5.19
N GLY A 193 -2.79 3.90 -4.58
CA GLY A 193 -2.79 2.43 -4.74
C GLY A 193 -1.78 1.69 -3.87
N TYR A 194 -1.70 0.37 -4.07
CA TYR A 194 -0.72 -0.48 -3.40
C TYR A 194 0.52 -0.66 -4.28
N GLY A 195 1.55 0.14 -4.02
CA GLY A 195 2.69 0.37 -4.88
C GLY A 195 3.76 -0.72 -4.88
N LYS A 196 3.53 -1.84 -4.19
CA LYS A 196 4.51 -2.94 -4.09
C LYS A 196 4.79 -3.61 -5.43
N THR A 197 3.78 -3.76 -6.27
CA THR A 197 3.90 -4.27 -7.64
C THR A 197 2.80 -3.66 -8.51
N SER A 198 3.01 -3.60 -9.83
CA SER A 198 1.96 -3.19 -10.78
C SER A 198 0.71 -4.05 -10.65
N GLU A 199 0.89 -5.35 -10.42
CA GLU A 199 -0.22 -6.28 -10.22
C GLU A 199 -1.04 -5.93 -8.97
N LEU A 200 -0.40 -5.53 -7.86
CA LEU A 200 -1.10 -5.13 -6.64
C LEU A 200 -1.75 -3.75 -6.80
N PHE A 201 -1.11 -2.82 -7.52
CA PHE A 201 -1.70 -1.53 -7.88
C PHE A 201 -3.03 -1.75 -8.62
N GLU A 202 -3.06 -2.61 -9.64
CA GLU A 202 -4.26 -2.89 -10.45
C GLU A 202 -5.33 -3.69 -9.71
N LYS A 203 -4.93 -4.61 -8.83
CA LYS A 203 -5.86 -5.49 -8.09
C LYS A 203 -6.63 -4.79 -7.00
N ASN A 204 -6.03 -3.79 -6.35
CA ASN A 204 -6.64 -3.04 -5.26
C ASN A 204 -7.31 -1.76 -5.80
N SER A 205 -8.24 -1.21 -5.05
CA SER A 205 -8.86 0.07 -5.38
C SER A 205 -7.92 1.23 -5.05
N ARG A 206 -8.05 2.31 -5.82
CA ARG A 206 -7.19 3.51 -5.75
C ARG A 206 -8.10 4.72 -5.56
N ALA A 207 -7.70 5.70 -4.76
CA ALA A 207 -8.51 6.89 -4.52
C ALA A 207 -8.72 7.63 -5.84
N LYS A 208 -9.93 8.12 -6.10
CA LYS A 208 -10.23 8.89 -7.31
C LYS A 208 -10.51 10.34 -6.94
N ASP A 209 -11.70 10.61 -6.41
CA ASP A 209 -12.12 11.97 -6.06
C ASP A 209 -11.79 12.27 -4.60
N ILE A 210 -10.90 13.22 -4.37
CA ILE A 210 -10.50 13.66 -3.02
C ILE A 210 -10.85 15.13 -2.78
N ARG A 211 -11.10 15.45 -1.51
CA ARG A 211 -11.29 16.80 -1.01
C ARG A 211 -10.30 17.11 0.09
N ILE A 212 -9.61 18.24 0.00
CA ILE A 212 -8.56 18.63 0.93
C ILE A 212 -9.01 19.80 1.81
N TYR A 213 -8.71 19.68 3.10
CA TYR A 213 -8.87 20.73 4.10
C TYR A 213 -7.54 20.95 4.82
N ILE A 214 -7.23 22.21 5.14
CA ILE A 214 -6.10 22.58 6.00
C ILE A 214 -6.66 23.31 7.22
N ASN A 215 -6.32 22.83 8.42
CA ASN A 215 -6.84 23.35 9.70
C ASN A 215 -8.38 23.51 9.69
N GLY A 216 -9.09 22.53 9.13
CA GLY A 216 -10.55 22.54 9.01
C GLY A 216 -11.15 23.43 7.92
N LYS A 217 -10.33 24.22 7.20
CA LYS A 217 -10.78 25.05 6.08
C LYS A 217 -10.65 24.30 4.76
N PHE A 218 -11.70 24.31 3.94
CA PHE A 218 -11.68 23.73 2.59
C PHE A 218 -10.64 24.44 1.70
N ILE A 219 -9.86 23.64 0.97
CA ILE A 219 -8.81 24.11 0.05
C ILE A 219 -9.19 23.82 -1.40
N CYS A 220 -9.36 22.55 -1.75
CA CYS A 220 -9.67 22.15 -3.12
C CYS A 220 -10.33 20.75 -3.16
N ASP A 221 -10.96 20.48 -4.31
CA ASP A 221 -11.29 19.14 -4.78
C ASP A 221 -10.28 18.75 -5.87
N GLU A 222 -9.83 17.51 -5.90
CA GLU A 222 -8.85 16.98 -6.86
C GLU A 222 -9.28 15.57 -7.32
N GLU A 223 -9.15 15.30 -8.63
CA GLU A 223 -9.24 13.92 -9.17
C GLU A 223 -7.83 13.37 -9.32
N LEU A 224 -7.47 12.39 -8.48
CA LEU A 224 -6.15 11.77 -8.56
C LEU A 224 -6.02 10.97 -9.85
N SER A 225 -4.84 11.01 -10.46
CA SER A 225 -4.54 10.23 -11.66
C SER A 225 -4.51 8.72 -11.35
N ASP A 226 -5.13 7.90 -12.21
CA ASP A 226 -5.05 6.43 -12.15
C ASP A 226 -3.73 5.92 -12.78
N LEU A 227 -2.60 6.37 -12.26
CA LEU A 227 -1.26 6.02 -12.73
C LEU A 227 -0.39 5.56 -11.55
N TRP A 228 0.47 4.57 -11.79
CA TRP A 228 1.41 4.05 -10.79
C TRP A 228 2.65 4.95 -10.67
N ILE A 229 2.41 6.24 -10.42
CA ILE A 229 3.41 7.29 -10.15
C ILE A 229 2.85 8.25 -9.10
N PRO A 230 3.68 8.98 -8.33
CA PRO A 230 3.19 9.98 -7.40
C PRO A 230 2.41 11.10 -8.12
N HIS A 231 1.24 11.44 -7.58
CA HIS A 231 0.45 12.59 -8.00
C HIS A 231 0.81 13.77 -7.10
N TYR A 232 1.24 14.89 -7.68
CA TYR A 232 1.62 16.10 -6.95
C TYR A 232 0.49 17.12 -6.97
N ILE A 233 0.18 17.70 -5.81
CA ILE A 233 -0.82 18.74 -5.64
C ILE A 233 -0.11 19.96 -5.08
N THR A 234 -0.01 21.02 -5.88
CA THR A 234 0.48 22.33 -5.43
C THR A 234 -0.72 23.17 -5.03
N PHE A 235 -0.69 23.72 -3.82
CA PHE A 235 -1.78 24.56 -3.32
C PHE A 235 -1.76 25.95 -3.97
N ASP A 236 -2.88 26.66 -3.89
CA ASP A 236 -3.08 27.99 -4.47
C ASP A 236 -2.16 29.06 -3.87
N LYS A 237 -1.62 28.80 -2.68
CA LYS A 237 -0.69 29.63 -1.93
C LYS A 237 0.01 28.81 -0.86
N GLU A 238 0.94 29.44 -0.17
CA GLU A 238 1.56 28.90 1.03
C GLU A 238 0.66 29.04 2.26
N TYR A 239 0.64 28.00 3.09
CA TYR A 239 -0.14 27.92 4.32
C TYR A 239 0.78 27.91 5.53
N ASN A 240 0.55 28.87 6.45
CA ASN A 240 1.30 29.02 7.69
C ASN A 240 0.53 28.43 8.88
N ASN A 241 1.24 28.05 9.94
CA ASN A 241 0.69 27.46 11.16
C ASN A 241 -0.23 26.25 10.87
N VAL A 242 0.18 25.38 9.94
CA VAL A 242 -0.56 24.17 9.60
C VAL A 242 -0.36 23.12 10.68
N THR A 243 -1.47 22.66 11.24
CA THR A 243 -1.55 21.62 12.29
C THR A 243 -2.21 20.35 11.80
N GLU A 244 -3.11 20.46 10.82
CA GLU A 244 -3.81 19.33 10.21
C GLU A 244 -3.97 19.56 8.71
N VAL A 245 -3.61 18.56 7.90
CA VAL A 245 -4.14 18.38 6.54
C VAL A 245 -5.10 17.21 6.57
N LYS A 246 -6.35 17.41 6.16
CA LYS A 246 -7.39 16.39 6.11
C LYS A 246 -7.78 16.13 4.66
N ILE A 247 -7.79 14.86 4.28
CA ILE A 247 -8.23 14.38 2.97
C ILE A 247 -9.51 13.56 3.17
N VAL A 248 -10.55 13.89 2.42
CA VAL A 248 -11.77 13.10 2.34
C VAL A 248 -11.83 12.46 0.96
N ILE A 249 -11.84 11.13 0.93
CA ILE A 249 -11.92 10.32 -0.28
C ILE A 249 -13.39 9.94 -0.48
N SER A 250 -13.94 10.32 -1.62
CA SER A 250 -15.39 10.17 -1.93
C SER A 250 -15.67 9.12 -3.00
N SER A 251 -14.68 8.77 -3.82
CA SER A 251 -14.79 7.72 -4.83
C SER A 251 -13.45 7.03 -5.07
N VAL A 252 -13.50 5.89 -5.76
CA VAL A 252 -12.31 5.09 -6.07
C VAL A 252 -12.32 4.62 -7.52
N TYR A 253 -11.12 4.49 -8.12
CA TYR A 253 -10.92 3.57 -9.23
C TYR A 253 -10.98 2.16 -8.68
N LYS A 254 -11.94 1.38 -9.17
CA LYS A 254 -12.20 0.04 -8.64
C LYS A 254 -11.06 -0.90 -9.00
N GLY A 255 -10.55 -1.61 -7.99
CA GLY A 255 -9.59 -2.68 -8.19
C GLY A 255 -10.16 -3.84 -9.01
N SER A 256 -9.30 -4.52 -9.78
CA SER A 256 -9.71 -5.67 -10.58
C SER A 256 -10.05 -6.92 -9.75
N LYS A 257 -9.65 -6.95 -8.47
CA LYS A 257 -9.85 -8.12 -7.60
C LYS A 257 -10.38 -7.77 -6.20
N TYR A 258 -9.80 -6.76 -5.56
CA TYR A 258 -10.09 -6.40 -4.17
C TYR A 258 -10.80 -5.04 -4.10
N ASN A 259 -11.76 -4.90 -3.19
CA ASN A 259 -12.41 -3.63 -2.88
C ASN A 259 -11.62 -2.81 -1.83
N ASP A 260 -10.36 -3.18 -1.62
CA ASP A 260 -9.47 -2.55 -0.66
C ASP A 260 -8.91 -1.29 -1.29
N LEU A 261 -9.21 -0.14 -0.73
CA LEU A 261 -8.61 1.14 -1.08
C LEU A 261 -7.23 1.22 -0.46
N CYS A 262 -6.21 1.47 -1.27
CA CYS A 262 -4.82 1.57 -0.82
C CYS A 262 -4.20 2.92 -1.17
N ILE A 263 -3.33 3.41 -0.28
CA ILE A 263 -2.41 4.53 -0.53
C ILE A 263 -1.04 4.11 0.04
N SER A 264 -0.01 4.21 -0.79
CA SER A 264 1.35 3.80 -0.42
C SER A 264 2.11 4.88 0.31
N GLU A 265 2.09 6.12 -0.19
CA GLU A 265 2.84 7.23 0.42
C GLU A 265 2.08 8.54 0.31
N VAL A 266 2.29 9.42 1.27
CA VAL A 266 1.87 10.82 1.26
C VAL A 266 3.00 11.68 1.81
N SER A 267 3.48 12.63 1.02
CA SER A 267 4.51 13.59 1.45
C SER A 267 3.97 15.02 1.41
N PHE A 268 4.52 15.87 2.26
CA PHE A 268 4.15 17.28 2.38
C PHE A 268 5.40 18.14 2.28
N PHE A 269 5.32 19.30 1.63
CA PHE A 269 6.48 20.13 1.33
C PHE A 269 6.22 21.59 1.72
N GLU A 270 7.19 22.16 2.43
CA GLU A 270 7.30 23.58 2.68
C GLU A 270 8.06 24.28 1.57
N LYS A 271 7.67 25.50 1.24
CA LYS A 271 8.40 26.32 0.30
C LYS A 271 9.67 26.82 0.98
N GLU A 272 10.79 26.74 0.28
CA GLU A 272 12.03 27.31 0.80
C GLU A 272 11.91 28.84 0.77
N ASN A 273 12.33 29.49 1.85
CA ASN A 273 12.41 30.94 1.88
C ASN A 273 13.68 31.32 1.13
N ASN A 274 13.52 31.90 -0.07
CA ASN A 274 14.62 32.55 -0.80
C ASN A 274 15.18 33.75 -0.03
#